data_AF-A0A6J1WD54-F1
#
_entry.id   AF-A0A6J1WD54-F1
#
_cell.length_a   1.000
_cell.length_b   1.000
_cell.length_c   1.000
_cell.angle_alpha   90.00
_cell.angle_beta   90.00
_cell.angle_gamma   90.00
#
_symmetry.space_group_name_H-M   'P 1'
#
loop_
_entity.id
_entity.type
_entity.pdbx_description
1 polymer ?
#
loop_
_entity_poly.entity_id
_entity_poly.type
_entity_poly.pdbx_seq_one_letter_code
_entity_poly.pdbx_strand_id
1 'polypeptide(L)'
;GKHVPRAVFVDLEPTVIDEVRTGTYRQLFHPEQLITGKEDAANNYARGHYTIGKEIIDLVLDRIRKLADQCTGLQGFLVFHSFGGGTGSGFTSLLMERLSVDYGKKS
;
A
#
# COMPACT_ATOMS: atom_id res chain seq x y z
N GLY A 1 26.93 2.57 -0.20
CA GLY A 1 25.74 3.43 -0.07
C GLY A 1 24.66 2.67 0.67
N LYS A 2 23.68 3.35 1.28
CA LYS A 2 22.55 2.70 1.95
C LYS A 2 21.54 2.22 0.91
N HIS A 3 21.18 0.94 0.92
CA HIS A 3 20.13 0.39 0.05
C HIS A 3 18.80 0.41 0.81
N VAL A 4 17.77 0.99 0.19
CA VAL A 4 16.42 1.09 0.76
C VAL A 4 15.48 0.26 -0.12
N PRO A 5 14.66 -0.65 0.44
CA PRO A 5 13.71 -1.42 -0.33
C PRO A 5 12.68 -0.52 -1.05
N ARG A 6 12.31 -0.91 -2.28
CA ARG A 6 11.15 -0.34 -2.98
C ARG A 6 9.89 -1.10 -2.53
N ALA A 7 9.46 -0.82 -1.31
CA ALA A 7 8.25 -1.37 -0.72
C ALA A 7 7.36 -0.24 -0.23
N VAL A 8 6.05 -0.43 -0.27
CA VAL A 8 5.07 0.45 0.37
C VAL A 8 4.25 -0.43 1.30
N PHE A 9 4.21 -0.09 2.58
CA PHE A 9 3.40 -0.75 3.59
C PHE A 9 2.18 0.11 3.86
N VAL A 10 1.01 -0.50 3.79
CA VAL A 10 -0.25 0.19 3.97
C VAL A 10 -1.11 -0.61 4.90
N ASP A 11 -1.65 0.05 5.91
CA ASP A 11 -2.76 -0.47 6.70
C ASP A 11 -3.75 0.67 6.98
N LEU A 12 -5.04 0.33 7.12
CA LEU A 12 -6.09 1.30 7.45
C LEU A 12 -6.09 1.63 8.95
N GLU A 13 -5.47 0.78 9.78
CA GLU A 13 -5.19 1.05 11.18
C GLU A 13 -3.69 1.24 11.46
N PRO A 14 -3.30 1.94 12.54
CA PRO A 14 -1.89 2.25 12.80
C PRO A 14 -1.06 1.07 13.33
N THR A 15 -1.70 0.13 14.01
CA THR A 15 -1.05 -0.87 14.88
C THR A 15 0.08 -1.63 14.19
N VAL A 16 -0.21 -2.26 13.04
CA VAL A 16 0.75 -3.13 12.33
C VAL A 16 1.93 -2.36 11.77
N ILE A 17 1.71 -1.14 11.29
CA ILE A 17 2.77 -0.31 10.69
C ILE A 17 3.66 0.28 11.78
N ASP A 18 3.12 0.61 12.95
CA ASP A 18 3.89 1.13 14.07
C ASP A 18 4.85 0.08 14.65
N GLU A 19 4.50 -1.20 14.60
CA GLU A 19 5.42 -2.30 14.88
C GLU A 19 6.60 -2.30 13.90
N VAL A 20 6.37 -2.05 12.60
CA VAL A 20 7.46 -1.93 11.61
C VAL A 20 8.33 -0.70 11.88
N ARG A 21 7.73 0.43 12.29
CA ARG A 21 8.45 1.67 12.63
C ARG A 21 9.35 1.52 13.86
N THR A 22 9.00 0.63 14.79
CA THR A 22 9.69 0.46 16.07
C THR A 22 10.53 -0.82 16.15
N GLY A 23 10.28 -1.77 15.26
CA GLY A 23 10.92 -3.07 15.23
C GLY A 23 12.40 -3.05 14.84
N THR A 24 13.00 -4.24 14.87
CA THR A 24 14.44 -4.48 14.63
C THR A 24 14.93 -3.85 13.31
N TYR A 25 14.08 -3.87 12.28
CA TYR A 25 14.41 -3.38 10.93
C TYR A 25 13.91 -1.95 10.64
N ARG A 26 13.57 -1.15 11.65
CA ARG A 26 13.04 0.22 11.47
C ARG A 26 13.87 1.15 10.59
N GLN A 27 15.19 0.95 10.52
CA GLN A 27 16.10 1.78 9.71
C GLN A 27 16.18 1.34 8.25
N LEU A 28 15.61 0.18 7.91
CA LEU A 28 15.66 -0.41 6.58
C LEU A 28 14.69 0.30 5.62
N PHE A 29 13.49 0.63 6.11
CA PHE A 29 12.42 1.21 5.31
C PHE A 29 12.38 2.73 5.39
N HIS A 30 11.95 3.39 4.32
CA HIS A 30 11.78 4.83 4.35
C HIS A 30 10.47 5.20 5.07
N PRO A 31 10.44 6.18 5.99
CA PRO A 31 9.22 6.52 6.73
C PRO A 31 8.02 6.90 5.85
N GLU A 32 8.27 7.47 4.66
CA GLU A 32 7.21 7.81 3.69
C GLU A 32 6.60 6.60 2.96
N GLN A 33 7.27 5.45 3.01
CA GLN A 33 6.76 4.18 2.48
C GLN A 33 5.82 3.48 3.48
N LEU A 34 5.72 3.98 4.71
CA LEU A 34 4.89 3.42 5.77
C LEU A 34 3.64 4.30 5.90
N ILE A 35 2.49 3.80 5.46
CA ILE A 35 1.23 4.54 5.37
C ILE A 35 0.23 3.90 6.33
N THR A 36 -0.42 4.73 7.13
CA THR A 36 -1.44 4.31 8.12
C THR A 36 -2.69 5.14 7.94
N GLY A 37 -3.84 4.49 8.02
CA GLY A 37 -5.13 5.15 8.18
C GLY A 37 -5.41 5.48 9.65
N LYS A 38 -6.61 6.00 9.89
CA LYS A 38 -7.10 6.34 11.23
C LYS A 38 -8.19 5.38 11.73
N GLU A 39 -8.69 4.51 10.86
CA GLU A 39 -9.87 3.70 11.11
C GLU A 39 -9.74 2.35 10.41
N ASP A 40 -10.08 1.27 11.12
CA ASP A 40 -10.03 -0.09 10.60
C ASP A 40 -11.23 -0.41 9.68
N ALA A 41 -11.01 -1.28 8.69
CA ALA A 41 -12.06 -1.89 7.88
C ALA A 41 -12.89 -2.94 8.64
N ALA A 42 -12.51 -3.34 9.86
CA ALA A 42 -13.28 -4.23 10.74
C ALA A 42 -13.70 -5.54 10.07
N ASN A 43 -12.75 -6.19 9.38
CA ASN A 43 -12.97 -7.41 8.58
C ASN A 43 -14.07 -7.30 7.51
N ASN A 44 -14.42 -6.09 7.08
CA ASN A 44 -15.47 -5.86 6.10
C ASN A 44 -14.88 -5.42 4.76
N TYR A 45 -15.07 -6.24 3.72
CA TYR A 45 -14.65 -5.95 2.35
C TYR A 45 -15.19 -4.60 1.85
N ALA A 46 -16.49 -4.36 2.03
CA ALA A 46 -17.13 -3.15 1.53
C ALA A 46 -16.59 -1.90 2.23
N ARG A 47 -16.20 -2.02 3.51
CA ARG A 47 -15.55 -0.90 4.21
C ARG A 47 -14.20 -0.57 3.60
N GLY A 48 -13.35 -1.59 3.43
CA GLY A 48 -12.04 -1.45 2.82
C GLY A 48 -12.10 -1.00 1.35
N HIS A 49 -13.10 -1.42 0.59
CA HIS A 49 -13.16 -1.12 -0.84
C HIS A 49 -13.93 0.19 -1.16
N TYR A 50 -15.09 0.40 -0.55
CA TYR A 50 -16.02 1.48 -0.96
C TYR A 50 -16.01 2.70 -0.03
N THR A 51 -15.48 2.57 1.20
CA THR A 51 -15.53 3.65 2.20
C THR A 51 -14.13 4.06 2.66
N ILE A 52 -13.67 3.60 3.82
CA ILE A 52 -12.40 3.96 4.45
C ILE A 52 -11.21 3.85 3.49
N GLY A 53 -11.13 2.77 2.70
CA GLY A 53 -10.03 2.63 1.75
C GLY A 53 -10.05 3.63 0.59
N LYS A 54 -11.22 4.18 0.22
CA LYS A 54 -11.28 5.27 -0.77
C LYS A 54 -10.69 6.58 -0.24
N GLU A 55 -10.67 6.78 1.08
CA GLU A 55 -10.11 8.01 1.65
C GLU A 55 -8.58 8.01 1.59
N ILE A 56 -7.94 6.82 1.58
CA ILE A 56 -6.47 6.70 1.62
C ILE A 56 -5.86 6.34 0.26
N ILE A 57 -6.66 5.85 -0.71
CA ILE A 57 -6.15 5.29 -1.97
C ILE A 57 -5.26 6.28 -2.75
N ASP A 58 -5.65 7.56 -2.81
CA ASP A 58 -4.90 8.57 -3.55
C ASP A 58 -3.51 8.82 -2.95
N LEU A 59 -3.40 8.78 -1.62
CA LEU A 59 -2.11 8.88 -0.92
C LEU A 59 -1.21 7.69 -1.27
N VAL A 60 -1.77 6.48 -1.28
CA VAL A 60 -1.04 5.25 -1.59
C VAL A 60 -0.57 5.25 -3.04
N LEU A 61 -1.43 5.64 -3.98
CA LEU A 61 -1.08 5.75 -5.40
C LEU A 61 0.01 6.78 -5.64
N ASP A 62 -0.02 7.95 -4.98
CA ASP A 62 1.06 8.94 -5.10
C ASP A 62 2.42 8.38 -4.63
N ARG A 63 2.42 7.59 -3.56
CA ARG A 63 3.64 6.95 -3.05
C ARG A 63 4.17 5.87 -3.98
N ILE A 64 3.28 5.05 -4.53
CA ILE A 64 3.65 4.06 -5.54
C ILE A 64 4.20 4.75 -6.79
N ARG A 65 3.55 5.82 -7.27
CA ARG A 65 4.00 6.60 -8.43
C ARG A 65 5.41 7.15 -8.24
N LYS A 66 5.71 7.76 -7.09
CA LYS A 66 7.06 8.26 -6.79
C LYS A 66 8.13 7.17 -6.87
N LEU A 67 7.84 5.96 -6.40
CA LEU A 67 8.77 4.82 -6.50
C LEU A 67 8.87 4.27 -7.92
N ALA A 68 7.77 4.26 -8.66
CA ALA A 68 7.72 3.86 -10.06
C ALA A 68 8.55 4.81 -10.94
N ASP A 69 8.41 6.12 -10.75
CA ASP A 69 9.15 7.15 -11.51
C ASP A 69 10.67 7.09 -11.27
N GLN A 70 11.10 6.56 -10.12
CA GLN A 70 12.51 6.32 -9.80
C GLN A 70 13.07 5.04 -10.45
N CYS A 71 12.24 4.24 -11.14
CA CYS A 71 12.68 3.07 -11.85
C CYS A 71 13.12 3.44 -13.28
N THR A 72 14.29 2.97 -13.71
CA THR A 72 14.71 3.07 -15.12
C THR A 72 13.89 2.17 -16.05
N GLY A 73 13.25 1.13 -15.50
CA GLY A 73 12.35 0.23 -16.22
C GLY A 73 11.50 -0.56 -15.23
N LEU A 74 10.28 -0.09 -14.97
CA LEU A 74 9.32 -0.79 -14.11
C LEU A 74 8.79 -2.04 -14.83
N GLN A 75 8.96 -3.22 -14.23
CA GLN A 75 8.44 -4.48 -14.78
C GLN A 75 7.03 -4.83 -14.27
N GLY A 76 6.72 -4.46 -13.04
CA GLY A 76 5.43 -4.77 -12.41
C GLY A 76 5.48 -4.59 -10.90
N PHE A 77 4.43 -5.08 -10.23
CA PHE A 77 4.23 -4.96 -8.79
C PHE A 77 4.09 -6.35 -8.16
N LEU A 78 4.66 -6.53 -6.97
CA LEU A 78 4.36 -7.65 -6.09
C LEU A 78 3.46 -7.14 -4.97
N VAL A 79 2.28 -7.72 -4.84
CA VAL A 79 1.27 -7.32 -3.84
C VAL A 79 1.08 -8.46 -2.85
N PHE A 80 1.32 -8.20 -1.57
CA PHE A 80 1.14 -9.16 -0.49
C PHE A 80 -0.04 -8.72 0.36
N HIS A 81 -1.07 -9.55 0.43
CA HIS A 81 -2.29 -9.25 1.18
C HIS A 81 -3.02 -10.55 1.55
N SER A 82 -3.99 -10.47 2.46
CA SER A 82 -4.91 -11.56 2.78
C SER A 82 -6.23 -11.41 2.03
N PHE A 83 -6.92 -12.53 1.78
CA PHE A 83 -8.23 -12.51 1.12
C PHE A 83 -9.42 -12.46 2.09
N GLY A 84 -9.19 -12.73 3.39
CA GLY A 84 -10.27 -12.87 4.38
C GLY A 84 -10.61 -11.60 5.19
N GLY A 85 -9.71 -10.61 5.23
CA GLY A 85 -9.88 -9.39 6.06
C GLY A 85 -10.36 -8.18 5.26
N GLY A 86 -10.71 -7.08 5.92
CA GLY A 86 -11.28 -5.88 5.27
C GLY A 86 -10.24 -5.06 4.48
N THR A 87 -9.10 -4.76 5.10
CA THR A 87 -7.99 -4.06 4.44
C THR A 87 -7.36 -4.93 3.36
N GLY A 88 -6.93 -6.14 3.74
CA GLY A 88 -6.26 -7.06 2.83
C GLY A 88 -7.10 -7.42 1.60
N SER A 89 -8.41 -7.66 1.75
CA SER A 89 -9.24 -7.98 0.58
C SER A 89 -9.83 -6.74 -0.08
N GLY A 90 -10.55 -5.90 0.67
CA GLY A 90 -11.31 -4.78 0.15
C GLY A 90 -10.43 -3.66 -0.39
N PHE A 91 -9.53 -3.15 0.44
CA PHE A 91 -8.65 -2.05 0.04
C PHE A 91 -7.66 -2.49 -1.05
N THR A 92 -7.08 -3.69 -0.95
CA THR A 92 -6.17 -4.18 -1.98
C THR A 92 -6.87 -4.42 -3.32
N SER A 93 -8.13 -4.90 -3.35
CA SER A 93 -8.89 -4.97 -4.60
C SER A 93 -9.07 -3.61 -5.25
N LEU A 94 -9.42 -2.57 -4.46
CA LEU A 94 -9.50 -1.20 -4.95
C LEU A 94 -8.14 -0.72 -5.50
N LEU A 95 -7.04 -1.02 -4.79
CA LEU A 95 -5.70 -0.66 -5.24
C LEU A 95 -5.34 -1.34 -6.56
N MET A 96 -5.63 -2.64 -6.70
CA MET A 96 -5.34 -3.37 -7.94
C MET A 96 -6.13 -2.83 -9.13
N GLU A 97 -7.40 -2.44 -8.94
CA GLU A 97 -8.19 -1.78 -9.98
C GLU A 97 -7.51 -0.50 -10.46
N ARG A 98 -7.05 0.36 -9.53
CA ARG A 98 -6.37 1.61 -9.87
C ARG A 98 -5.02 1.39 -10.55
N LEU A 99 -4.20 0.47 -10.02
CA LEU A 99 -2.93 0.11 -10.65
C LEU A 99 -3.11 -0.45 -12.06
N SER A 100 -4.20 -1.20 -12.29
CA SER A 100 -4.50 -1.73 -13.63
C SER A 100 -4.84 -0.63 -14.65
N VAL A 101 -5.41 0.48 -14.19
CA VAL A 101 -5.73 1.64 -15.03
C VAL A 101 -4.48 2.45 -15.34
N ASP A 102 -3.66 2.72 -14.32
CA ASP A 102 -2.49 3.60 -14.45
C ASP A 102 -1.29 2.91 -15.10
N TYR A 103 -1.10 1.62 -14.81
CA TYR A 103 0.05 0.81 -15.25
C TYR A 103 -0.35 -0.38 -16.13
N GLY A 104 -1.60 -0.43 -16.58
CA GLY A 104 -2.05 -1.40 -17.57
C GLY A 104 -1.20 -1.27 -18.84
N LYS A 105 -0.84 -2.41 -19.45
CA LYS A 105 -0.16 -2.41 -20.75
C LYS A 105 -1.08 -1.75 -21.77
N LYS A 106 -0.76 -0.50 -22.15
CA LYS A 106 -1.26 0.07 -23.40
C LYS A 106 -0.48 -0.58 -24.52
N SER A 107 -1.05 -1.65 -25.06
CA SER A 107 -0.64 -2.27 -26.32
C SER A 107 -0.64 -1.27 -27.45
#